data_AF-A0A9W9TQX4-F1
#
_entry.id   AF-A0A9W9TQX4-F1
#
_cell.length_a   1.000
_cell.length_b   1.000
_cell.length_c   1.000
_cell.angle_alpha   90.00
_cell.angle_beta   90.00
_cell.angle_gamma   90.00
#
_symmetry.space_group_name_H-M   'P 1'
#
loop_
_entity.id
_entity.type
_entity.pdbx_description
1 polymer ?
#
loop_
_entity_poly.entity_id
_entity_poly.type
_entity_poly.pdbx_seq_one_letter_code
_entity_poly.pdbx_strand_id
1 'polypeptide(L)'
;MPDHNEYQQSPLQLPSLFSSIEELPLDLSEAVIEAAILSEPLGSHEALHKFVKGLRKESLQPWIRKAIESTLRSPSLRQNIYANWNLWPDYRHAKKEPHLIDSSVPLDLASWTSRYCSECFNLLLDCGAVGPASFCRMGCGFFRLAFEGRHYGSIYKMLSLMDPQDILEPYSMILGDPIMSVFQVSTLQGRLFHACWARLKPSPKNGLSSLRPCDIGNICRFADPPLANDLADSGLDLGKPYTGDASLSWSNAAAQKEPEPMLNWLLTRAEPPEDLLAIAAQNNYFPAAPWIMEHTRSYDGWRKGAYAAADSYAGGAERMLATILRGRFAKAQADRTVLEDLTTITVDRAYKDGKRLQVHGPDDPRLAEIEELAVQKVKVLREKSTDLAVVGLKIKAAELGMHRLEAALGD
;
A
#
# COMPACT_ATOMS: atom_id res chain seq x y z
N MET A 1 32.60 14.02 -28.14
CA MET A 1 32.90 15.41 -27.81
C MET A 1 32.59 16.26 -29.02
N PRO A 2 31.61 17.15 -28.88
CA PRO A 2 31.86 18.56 -29.16
C PRO A 2 31.42 19.47 -27.99
N ASP A 3 32.12 20.59 -27.88
CA ASP A 3 31.96 21.68 -26.92
C ASP A 3 30.57 22.30 -26.96
N HIS A 4 29.93 22.38 -25.79
CA HIS A 4 28.91 23.37 -25.52
C HIS A 4 29.49 24.35 -24.49
N ASN A 5 29.71 25.59 -24.95
CA ASN A 5 29.89 26.76 -24.10
C ASN A 5 28.73 26.82 -23.09
N GLU A 6 29.01 26.38 -21.87
CA GLU A 6 28.22 26.68 -20.70
C GLU A 6 28.26 28.20 -20.49
N TYR A 7 27.15 28.88 -20.78
CA TYR A 7 26.83 30.08 -20.03
C TYR A 7 26.64 29.65 -18.58
N GLN A 8 27.73 29.68 -17.80
CA GLN A 8 27.71 29.52 -16.36
C GLN A 8 26.88 30.66 -15.75
N GLN A 9 25.57 30.48 -15.66
CA GLN A 9 24.79 31.18 -14.66
C GLN A 9 25.24 30.64 -13.30
N SER A 10 25.94 31.47 -12.54
CA SER A 10 26.40 31.09 -11.21
C SER A 10 25.21 30.68 -10.35
N PRO A 11 25.24 29.51 -9.67
CA PRO A 11 24.17 29.11 -8.77
C PRO A 11 23.97 30.16 -7.69
N LEU A 12 22.72 30.59 -7.48
CA LEU A 12 22.32 31.59 -6.50
C LEU A 12 22.88 31.20 -5.11
N GLN A 13 23.88 31.90 -4.58
CA GLN A 13 24.45 31.54 -3.27
C GLN A 13 23.52 31.91 -2.09
N LEU A 14 23.51 31.07 -1.05
CA LEU A 14 22.62 31.11 0.14
C LEU A 14 22.49 32.47 0.87
N PRO A 15 23.55 33.27 1.07
CA PRO A 15 23.48 34.53 1.84
C PRO A 15 22.84 35.69 1.07
N SER A 16 22.88 35.69 -0.28
CA SER A 16 22.49 36.85 -1.08
C SER A 16 20.99 37.06 -1.18
N LEU A 17 20.18 35.99 -1.09
CA LEU A 17 18.73 36.09 -1.33
C LEU A 17 18.02 36.89 -0.22
N PHE A 18 18.30 36.57 1.04
CA PHE A 18 17.70 37.27 2.17
C PHE A 18 18.35 38.64 2.42
N SER A 19 19.67 38.77 2.26
CA SER A 19 20.31 40.08 2.40
C SER A 19 19.84 41.07 1.33
N SER A 20 19.61 40.61 0.09
CA SER A 20 19.06 41.45 -0.97
C SER A 20 17.61 41.83 -0.71
N ILE A 21 16.82 40.97 -0.06
CA ILE A 21 15.45 41.29 0.33
C ILE A 21 15.43 42.30 1.48
N GLU A 22 16.27 42.11 2.50
CA GLU A 22 16.33 42.93 3.73
C GLU A 22 16.53 44.43 3.48
N GLU A 23 17.23 44.79 2.40
CA GLU A 23 17.54 46.17 2.03
C GLU A 23 16.47 46.84 1.14
N LEU A 24 15.43 46.10 0.72
CA LEU A 24 14.45 46.56 -0.26
C LEU A 24 13.11 46.99 0.36
N PRO A 25 12.43 47.98 -0.25
CA PRO A 25 10.99 48.21 -0.03
C PRO A 25 10.15 46.94 -0.27
N LEU A 26 9.00 46.85 0.40
CA LEU A 26 8.13 45.66 0.35
C LEU A 26 7.75 45.25 -1.09
N ASP A 27 7.33 46.22 -1.92
CA ASP A 27 6.88 45.96 -3.29
C ASP A 27 8.02 45.42 -4.19
N LEU A 28 9.26 45.84 -3.93
CA LEU A 28 10.45 45.33 -4.63
C LEU A 28 10.86 43.95 -4.08
N SER A 29 10.59 43.68 -2.81
CA SER A 29 10.84 42.37 -2.18
C SER A 29 9.97 41.27 -2.80
N GLU A 30 8.69 41.55 -3.04
CA GLU A 30 7.78 40.58 -3.67
C GLU A 30 8.22 40.22 -5.10
N ALA A 31 8.61 41.23 -5.89
CA ALA A 31 9.14 41.02 -7.24
C ALA A 31 10.44 40.18 -7.25
N VAL A 32 11.35 40.40 -6.30
CA VAL A 32 12.57 39.62 -6.15
C VAL A 32 12.27 38.17 -5.76
N ILE A 33 11.29 37.95 -4.88
CA ILE A 33 10.87 36.61 -4.47
C ILE A 33 10.26 35.84 -5.66
N GLU A 34 9.37 36.49 -6.43
CA GLU A 34 8.80 35.90 -7.64
C GLU A 34 9.88 35.56 -8.68
N ALA A 35 10.79 36.51 -8.95
CA ALA A 35 11.91 36.28 -9.86
C ALA A 35 12.83 35.14 -9.41
N ALA A 36 13.03 34.97 -8.10
CA ALA A 36 13.83 33.87 -7.56
C ALA A 36 13.13 32.51 -7.71
N ILE A 37 11.81 32.44 -7.53
CA ILE A 37 11.04 31.20 -7.75
C ILE A 37 11.09 30.81 -9.23
N LEU A 38 10.99 31.80 -10.12
CA LEU A 38 10.96 31.63 -11.58
C LEU A 38 12.33 31.79 -12.25
N SER A 39 13.43 31.73 -11.48
CA SER A 39 14.78 31.95 -12.03
C SER A 39 15.21 30.86 -13.01
N GLU A 40 14.54 29.71 -12.97
CA GLU A 40 14.73 28.59 -13.89
C GLU A 40 13.43 28.35 -14.68
N PRO A 41 13.49 27.84 -15.94
CA PRO A 41 12.31 27.64 -16.78
C PRO A 41 11.21 26.78 -16.13
N LEU A 42 11.61 25.84 -15.28
CA LEU A 42 10.71 24.93 -14.56
C LEU A 42 10.59 25.25 -13.05
N GLY A 43 11.10 26.42 -12.65
CA GLY A 43 11.13 26.89 -11.26
C GLY A 43 12.35 26.38 -10.47
N SER A 44 12.85 27.21 -9.56
CA SER A 44 14.05 26.89 -8.78
C SER A 44 13.71 26.26 -7.42
N HIS A 45 14.03 24.96 -7.29
CA HIS A 45 13.90 24.27 -6.00
C HIS A 45 14.82 24.88 -4.94
N GLU A 46 16.01 25.32 -5.32
CA GLU A 46 16.96 25.90 -4.38
C GLU A 46 16.39 27.19 -3.74
N ALA A 47 15.80 28.07 -4.55
CA ALA A 47 15.16 29.29 -4.06
C ALA A 47 13.99 28.98 -3.12
N LEU A 48 13.07 28.11 -3.55
CA LEU A 48 11.91 27.72 -2.73
C LEU A 48 12.33 27.07 -1.41
N HIS A 49 13.32 26.17 -1.46
CA HIS A 49 13.81 25.48 -0.28
C HIS A 49 14.51 26.42 0.71
N LYS A 50 15.18 27.47 0.21
CA LYS A 50 15.70 28.55 1.06
C LYS A 50 14.58 29.33 1.74
N PHE A 51 13.50 29.65 1.03
CA PHE A 51 12.32 30.29 1.65
C PHE A 51 11.70 29.40 2.72
N VAL A 52 11.50 28.11 2.46
CA VAL A 52 11.03 27.13 3.47
C VAL A 52 11.91 27.14 4.71
N LYS A 53 13.24 27.06 4.55
CA LYS A 53 14.19 27.09 5.67
C LYS A 53 14.13 28.42 6.42
N GLY A 54 14.02 29.54 5.71
CA GLY A 54 13.89 30.87 6.30
C GLY A 54 12.62 30.97 7.15
N LEU A 55 11.47 30.55 6.62
CA LEU A 55 10.17 30.59 7.31
C LEU A 55 10.14 29.76 8.59
N ARG A 56 11.06 28.81 8.78
CA ARG A 56 11.20 28.04 10.02
C ARG A 56 12.05 28.72 11.09
N LYS A 57 12.86 29.71 10.71
CA LYS A 57 13.69 30.45 11.67
C LYS A 57 12.82 31.45 12.42
N GLU A 58 12.88 31.41 13.75
CA GLU A 58 12.24 32.42 14.61
C GLU A 58 12.85 33.82 14.41
N SER A 59 14.14 33.87 14.04
CA SER A 59 14.86 35.11 13.78
C SER A 59 14.52 35.78 12.43
N LEU A 60 13.70 35.14 11.59
CA LEU A 60 13.29 35.75 10.32
C LEU A 60 12.41 36.96 10.60
N GLN A 61 12.78 38.11 10.02
CA GLN A 61 12.01 39.35 10.18
C GLN A 61 10.54 39.14 9.76
N PRO A 62 9.55 39.56 10.58
CA PRO A 62 8.13 39.29 10.32
C PRO A 62 7.64 39.80 8.95
N TRP A 63 8.18 40.91 8.47
CA TRP A 63 7.80 41.48 7.18
C TRP A 63 8.33 40.64 6.00
N ILE A 64 9.50 39.99 6.12
CA ILE A 64 10.03 39.08 5.09
C ILE A 64 9.13 37.85 4.99
N ARG A 65 8.73 37.30 6.15
CA ARG A 65 7.73 36.22 6.20
C ARG A 65 6.47 36.60 5.44
N LYS A 66 5.94 37.81 5.72
CA LYS A 66 4.76 38.33 5.03
C LYS A 66 4.99 38.48 3.52
N ALA A 67 6.14 38.99 3.08
CA ALA A 67 6.47 39.14 1.67
C ALA A 67 6.52 37.79 0.94
N ILE A 68 7.17 36.77 1.52
CA ILE A 68 7.22 35.42 0.94
C ILE A 68 5.81 34.84 0.80
N GLU A 69 5.03 34.88 1.88
CA GLU A 69 3.68 34.33 1.85
C GLU A 69 2.74 35.12 0.91
N SER A 70 2.87 36.44 0.85
CA SER A 70 2.12 37.33 -0.05
C SER A 70 2.41 37.00 -1.51
N THR A 71 3.70 36.90 -1.86
CA THR A 71 4.16 36.54 -3.20
C THR A 71 3.63 35.17 -3.60
N LEU A 72 3.75 34.16 -2.72
CA LEU A 72 3.27 32.81 -2.99
C LEU A 72 1.74 32.71 -3.10
N ARG A 73 1.00 33.62 -2.45
CA ARG A 73 -0.47 33.73 -2.56
C ARG A 73 -0.91 34.61 -3.74
N SER A 74 0.01 35.24 -4.45
CA SER A 74 -0.30 36.18 -5.53
C SER A 74 -0.99 35.46 -6.70
N PRO A 75 -2.14 35.97 -7.19
CA PRO A 75 -2.77 35.45 -8.40
C PRO A 75 -1.87 35.54 -9.63
N SER A 76 -1.02 36.57 -9.71
CA SER A 76 -0.07 36.76 -10.82
C SER A 76 0.95 35.61 -10.86
N LEU A 77 1.60 35.32 -9.72
CA LEU A 77 2.53 34.20 -9.63
C LEU A 77 1.84 32.88 -9.98
N ARG A 78 0.62 32.65 -9.48
CA ARG A 78 -0.14 31.44 -9.82
C ARG A 78 -0.39 31.32 -11.33
N GLN A 79 -0.78 32.39 -12.01
CA GLN A 79 -0.95 32.38 -13.46
C GLN A 79 0.37 32.07 -14.19
N ASN A 80 1.47 32.69 -13.75
CA ASN A 80 2.80 32.46 -14.29
C ASN A 80 3.25 31.00 -14.09
N ILE A 81 3.02 30.44 -12.90
CA ILE A 81 3.30 29.03 -12.59
C ILE A 81 2.55 28.12 -13.57
N TYR A 82 1.24 28.29 -13.72
CA TYR A 82 0.45 27.40 -14.57
C TYR A 82 0.85 27.49 -16.04
N ALA A 83 1.12 28.71 -16.52
CA ALA A 83 1.56 28.93 -17.89
C ALA A 83 2.97 28.38 -18.14
N ASN A 84 3.95 28.74 -17.32
CA ASN A 84 5.35 28.39 -17.54
C ASN A 84 5.64 26.92 -17.27
N TRP A 85 5.00 26.35 -16.24
CA TRP A 85 5.18 24.95 -15.87
C TRP A 85 4.24 24.01 -16.63
N ASN A 86 3.36 24.54 -17.50
CA ASN A 86 2.38 23.79 -18.27
C ASN A 86 1.52 22.87 -17.37
N LEU A 87 1.00 23.44 -16.28
CA LEU A 87 0.13 22.71 -15.35
C LEU A 87 -1.33 22.81 -15.80
N TRP A 88 -2.02 21.68 -15.77
CA TRP A 88 -3.47 21.65 -15.86
C TRP A 88 -4.09 21.71 -14.46
N PRO A 89 -5.13 22.52 -14.23
CA PRO A 89 -5.76 22.65 -12.92
C PRO A 89 -6.30 21.37 -12.32
N ASP A 90 -6.84 20.50 -13.16
CA ASP A 90 -7.49 19.26 -12.77
C ASP A 90 -7.45 18.23 -13.92
N TYR A 91 -7.98 17.04 -13.65
CA TYR A 91 -8.10 15.96 -14.62
C TYR A 91 -8.95 16.34 -15.84
N ARG A 92 -10.04 17.11 -15.68
CA ARG A 92 -10.95 17.46 -16.78
C ARG A 92 -10.29 18.40 -17.78
N HIS A 93 -9.40 19.28 -17.31
CA HIS A 93 -8.60 20.14 -18.17
C HIS A 93 -7.55 19.31 -18.92
N ALA A 94 -6.77 18.50 -18.21
CA ALA A 94 -5.76 17.64 -18.83
C ALA A 94 -6.38 16.68 -19.86
N LYS A 95 -7.57 16.13 -19.57
CA LYS A 95 -8.33 15.24 -20.46
C LYS A 95 -8.70 15.86 -21.81
N LYS A 96 -8.82 17.18 -21.92
CA LYS A 96 -9.14 17.86 -23.20
C LYS A 96 -7.93 17.90 -24.14
N GLU A 97 -6.73 17.75 -23.62
CA GLU A 97 -5.48 17.93 -24.36
C GLU A 97 -4.55 16.70 -24.25
N PRO A 98 -5.03 15.47 -24.47
CA PRO A 98 -4.23 14.26 -24.24
C PRO A 98 -3.02 14.16 -25.19
N HIS A 99 -3.08 14.82 -26.35
CA HIS A 99 -2.00 14.90 -27.32
C HIS A 99 -0.82 15.79 -26.87
N LEU A 100 -1.00 16.59 -25.83
CA LEU A 100 0.06 17.42 -25.23
C LEU A 100 0.81 16.71 -24.10
N ILE A 101 0.35 15.52 -23.68
CA ILE A 101 1.07 14.71 -22.71
C ILE A 101 2.33 14.17 -23.34
N ASP A 102 3.45 14.40 -22.67
CA ASP A 102 4.77 13.97 -23.10
C ASP A 102 5.54 13.43 -21.90
N SER A 103 5.83 12.13 -21.89
CA SER A 103 6.56 11.47 -20.81
C SER A 103 8.06 11.76 -20.82
N SER A 104 8.58 12.43 -21.86
CA SER A 104 10.00 12.79 -21.97
C SER A 104 10.34 14.15 -21.35
N VAL A 105 9.33 14.95 -20.99
CA VAL A 105 9.55 16.29 -20.42
C VAL A 105 10.03 16.20 -18.97
N PRO A 106 10.96 17.07 -18.54
CA PRO A 106 11.33 17.16 -17.14
C PRO A 106 10.16 17.63 -16.27
N LEU A 107 10.19 17.22 -14.99
CA LEU A 107 9.20 17.66 -14.01
C LEU A 107 9.38 19.15 -13.70
N ASP A 108 8.27 19.88 -13.65
CA ASP A 108 8.24 21.22 -13.07
C ASP A 108 8.52 21.19 -11.55
N LEU A 109 8.75 22.37 -10.96
CA LEU A 109 9.07 22.51 -9.54
C LEU A 109 7.99 21.90 -8.63
N ALA A 110 6.71 22.09 -8.89
CA ALA A 110 5.64 21.53 -8.06
C ALA A 110 5.60 20.01 -8.18
N SER A 111 5.72 19.47 -9.40
CA SER A 111 5.79 18.03 -9.62
C SER A 111 7.02 17.40 -8.98
N TRP A 112 8.19 18.00 -9.15
CA TRP A 112 9.43 17.52 -8.57
C TRP A 112 9.37 17.53 -7.04
N THR A 113 8.93 18.64 -6.45
CA THR A 113 8.81 18.75 -4.98
C THR A 113 7.72 17.84 -4.42
N SER A 114 6.62 17.61 -5.14
CA SER A 114 5.59 16.66 -4.71
C SER A 114 6.12 15.23 -4.58
N ARG A 115 7.14 14.87 -5.37
CA ARG A 115 7.79 13.55 -5.36
C ARG A 115 9.01 13.46 -4.44
N TYR A 116 9.79 14.54 -4.32
CA TYR A 116 11.13 14.49 -3.72
C TYR A 116 11.34 15.45 -2.54
N CYS A 117 10.48 16.45 -2.34
CA CYS A 117 10.62 17.43 -1.27
C CYS A 117 9.26 17.90 -0.73
N SER A 118 8.65 17.07 0.11
CA SER A 118 7.34 17.34 0.72
C SER A 118 7.22 18.69 1.42
N GLU A 119 8.30 19.22 2.00
CA GLU A 119 8.27 20.52 2.70
C GLU A 119 8.03 21.69 1.74
N CYS A 120 8.75 21.71 0.62
CA CYS A 120 8.60 22.71 -0.44
C CYS A 120 7.21 22.60 -1.08
N PHE A 121 6.77 21.37 -1.39
CA PHE A 121 5.45 21.14 -1.97
C PHE A 121 4.32 21.58 -1.03
N ASN A 122 4.45 21.28 0.27
CA ASN A 122 3.47 21.68 1.27
C ASN A 122 3.38 23.21 1.40
N LEU A 123 4.48 23.95 1.24
CA LEU A 123 4.45 25.41 1.21
C LEU A 123 3.68 25.94 -0.02
N LEU A 124 3.91 25.36 -1.20
CA LEU A 124 3.16 25.71 -2.41
C LEU A 124 1.65 25.47 -2.24
N LEU A 125 1.27 24.37 -1.58
CA LEU A 125 -0.13 24.07 -1.25
C LEU A 125 -0.71 25.04 -0.21
N ASP A 126 0.01 25.35 0.87
CA ASP A 126 -0.46 26.28 1.93
C ASP A 126 -0.76 27.68 1.41
N CYS A 127 0.06 28.12 0.46
CA CYS A 127 -0.09 29.42 -0.17
C CYS A 127 -1.05 29.40 -1.36
N GLY A 128 -1.59 28.23 -1.76
CA GLY A 128 -2.46 28.13 -2.93
C GLY A 128 -1.78 28.48 -4.25
N ALA A 129 -0.44 28.42 -4.30
CA ALA A 129 0.34 28.65 -5.51
C ALA A 129 0.07 27.58 -6.58
N VAL A 130 -0.26 26.36 -6.13
CA VAL A 130 -0.71 25.25 -6.97
C VAL A 130 -1.99 24.62 -6.42
N GLY A 131 -2.77 24.01 -7.29
CA GLY A 131 -3.97 23.27 -6.91
C GLY A 131 -3.63 21.83 -6.52
N PRO A 132 -4.31 21.23 -5.52
CA PRO A 132 -3.99 19.88 -5.09
C PRO A 132 -4.35 18.82 -6.15
N ALA A 133 -5.32 19.11 -7.03
CA ALA A 133 -5.78 18.23 -8.11
C ALA A 133 -5.02 18.42 -9.44
N SER A 134 -3.99 19.27 -9.47
CA SER A 134 -3.33 19.64 -10.72
C SER A 134 -2.47 18.53 -11.30
N PHE A 135 -2.32 18.60 -12.62
CA PHE A 135 -1.56 17.66 -13.44
C PHE A 135 -0.41 18.37 -14.12
N CYS A 136 0.74 17.73 -14.16
CA CYS A 136 1.86 18.20 -14.96
C CYS A 136 1.81 17.66 -16.38
N ARG A 137 2.66 18.21 -17.25
CA ARG A 137 2.76 17.86 -18.67
C ARG A 137 3.03 16.37 -18.95
N MET A 138 3.60 15.64 -17.98
CA MET A 138 3.74 14.18 -18.08
C MET A 138 2.42 13.41 -17.92
N GLY A 139 1.31 14.07 -17.58
CA GLY A 139 0.04 13.40 -17.28
C GLY A 139 -0.03 12.80 -15.87
N CYS A 140 0.85 13.23 -14.96
CA CYS A 140 0.82 12.84 -13.55
C CYS A 140 0.09 13.89 -12.72
N GLY A 141 -0.93 13.48 -11.98
CA GLY A 141 -1.48 14.30 -10.90
C GLY A 141 -0.52 14.33 -9.71
N PHE A 142 -0.50 15.42 -8.93
CA PHE A 142 0.37 15.51 -7.75
C PHE A 142 0.15 14.40 -6.72
N PHE A 143 -1.09 13.90 -6.61
CA PHE A 143 -1.39 12.73 -5.77
C PHE A 143 -0.51 11.53 -6.14
N ARG A 144 -0.35 11.23 -7.44
CA ARG A 144 0.52 10.15 -7.93
C ARG A 144 1.95 10.31 -7.44
N LEU A 145 2.50 11.49 -7.69
CA LEU A 145 3.90 11.80 -7.47
C LEU A 145 4.22 11.74 -5.98
N ALA A 146 3.34 12.26 -5.13
CA ALA A 146 3.45 12.13 -3.68
C ALA A 146 3.29 10.69 -3.19
N PHE A 147 2.43 9.88 -3.84
CA PHE A 147 2.28 8.46 -3.55
C PHE A 147 3.55 7.67 -3.89
N GLU A 148 4.14 7.90 -5.07
CA GLU A 148 5.43 7.32 -5.47
C GLU A 148 6.58 7.75 -4.54
N GLY A 149 6.58 9.03 -4.13
CA GLY A 149 7.52 9.60 -3.16
C GLY A 149 7.28 9.18 -1.70
N ARG A 150 6.21 8.42 -1.42
CA ARG A 150 5.78 8.00 -0.06
C ARG A 150 5.58 9.19 0.89
N HIS A 151 5.19 10.34 0.37
CA HIS A 151 4.97 11.57 1.14
C HIS A 151 3.55 11.66 1.69
N TYR A 152 3.18 10.71 2.57
CA TYR A 152 1.81 10.58 3.10
C TYR A 152 1.27 11.85 3.76
N GLY A 153 2.11 12.65 4.43
CA GLY A 153 1.69 13.93 5.00
C GLY A 153 1.18 14.92 3.94
N SER A 154 1.87 15.02 2.80
CA SER A 154 1.42 15.82 1.66
C SER A 154 0.17 15.24 1.01
N ILE A 155 0.03 13.91 0.95
CA ILE A 155 -1.18 13.26 0.43
C ILE A 155 -2.41 13.64 1.25
N TYR A 156 -2.36 13.50 2.59
CA TYR A 156 -3.49 13.87 3.45
C TYR A 156 -3.84 15.36 3.35
N LYS A 157 -2.81 16.21 3.20
CA LYS A 157 -3.01 17.64 2.98
C LYS A 157 -3.67 17.94 1.63
N MET A 158 -3.25 17.28 0.55
CA MET A 158 -3.93 17.44 -0.75
C MET A 158 -5.39 17.01 -0.65
N LEU A 159 -5.68 15.86 -0.04
CA LEU A 159 -7.05 15.37 0.13
C LEU A 159 -7.94 16.33 0.94
N SER A 160 -7.40 17.02 1.93
CA SER A 160 -8.18 18.01 2.70
C SER A 160 -8.49 19.28 1.90
N LEU A 161 -7.67 19.58 0.88
CA LEU A 161 -7.80 20.74 0.01
C LEU A 161 -8.53 20.46 -1.31
N MET A 162 -8.58 19.20 -1.79
CA MET A 162 -9.24 18.80 -3.02
C MET A 162 -10.76 18.92 -2.92
N ASP A 163 -11.42 19.36 -3.99
CA ASP A 163 -12.87 19.22 -4.08
C ASP A 163 -13.25 17.73 -4.09
N PRO A 164 -14.37 17.33 -3.44
CA PRO A 164 -14.76 15.92 -3.40
C PRO A 164 -14.89 15.26 -4.79
N GLN A 165 -15.23 16.04 -5.83
CA GLN A 165 -15.30 15.53 -7.19
C GLN A 165 -13.94 15.11 -7.73
N ASP A 166 -12.86 15.83 -7.41
CA ASP A 166 -11.51 15.54 -7.90
C ASP A 166 -10.96 14.23 -7.32
N ILE A 167 -11.39 13.86 -6.11
CA ILE A 167 -11.04 12.57 -5.47
C ILE A 167 -11.58 11.39 -6.29
N LEU A 168 -12.67 11.61 -7.06
CA LEU A 168 -13.31 10.60 -7.91
C LEU A 168 -12.78 10.58 -9.34
N GLU A 169 -11.98 11.57 -9.74
CA GLU A 169 -11.35 11.61 -11.06
C GLU A 169 -10.06 10.76 -11.06
N PRO A 170 -9.64 10.22 -12.22
CA PRO A 170 -8.38 9.51 -12.35
C PRO A 170 -7.20 10.36 -11.90
N TYR A 171 -6.27 9.80 -11.14
CA TYR A 171 -5.08 10.53 -10.66
C TYR A 171 -3.92 10.55 -11.67
N SER A 172 -4.07 9.85 -12.81
CA SER A 172 -3.09 9.81 -13.88
C SER A 172 -3.72 9.67 -15.27
N MET A 173 -2.99 10.17 -16.26
CA MET A 173 -3.30 10.13 -17.69
C MET A 173 -2.22 9.45 -18.54
N ILE A 174 -1.20 8.85 -17.92
CA ILE A 174 -0.14 8.17 -18.67
C ILE A 174 -0.71 6.95 -19.40
N LEU A 175 -0.38 6.83 -20.68
CA LEU A 175 -0.77 5.68 -21.50
C LEU A 175 -0.20 4.39 -20.92
N GLY A 176 -1.08 3.41 -20.69
CA GLY A 176 -0.72 2.11 -20.10
C GLY A 176 -0.88 2.05 -18.59
N ASP A 177 -1.04 3.18 -17.91
CA ASP A 177 -1.36 3.16 -16.48
C ASP A 177 -2.82 2.82 -16.22
N PRO A 178 -3.13 2.14 -15.09
CA PRO A 178 -4.51 1.90 -14.69
C PRO A 178 -5.27 3.23 -14.54
N ILE A 179 -6.40 3.35 -15.24
CA ILE A 179 -7.33 4.47 -15.05
C ILE A 179 -8.04 4.24 -13.72
N MET A 180 -7.42 4.72 -12.65
CA MET A 180 -7.92 4.62 -11.28
C MET A 180 -8.05 6.01 -10.68
N SER A 181 -9.12 6.24 -9.93
CA SER A 181 -9.30 7.45 -9.14
C SER A 181 -8.49 7.42 -7.85
N VAL A 182 -8.33 8.59 -7.23
CA VAL A 182 -7.75 8.70 -5.88
C VAL A 182 -8.53 7.84 -4.89
N PHE A 183 -9.86 7.84 -4.97
CA PHE A 183 -10.71 7.01 -4.12
C PHE A 183 -10.48 5.51 -4.33
N GLN A 184 -10.36 5.04 -5.57
CA GLN A 184 -10.11 3.61 -5.84
C GLN A 184 -8.73 3.17 -5.31
N VAL A 185 -7.68 3.97 -5.49
CA VAL A 185 -6.35 3.68 -4.93
C VAL A 185 -6.36 3.69 -3.41
N SER A 186 -7.19 4.54 -2.80
CA SER A 186 -7.29 4.64 -1.34
C SER A 186 -7.70 3.32 -0.69
N THR A 187 -8.42 2.43 -1.41
CA THR A 187 -8.81 1.10 -0.92
C THR A 187 -7.64 0.20 -0.59
N LEU A 188 -6.41 0.51 -1.03
CA LEU A 188 -5.22 -0.26 -0.68
C LEU A 188 -4.71 0.02 0.74
N GLN A 189 -5.13 1.13 1.38
CA GLN A 189 -4.63 1.56 2.69
C GLN A 189 -5.75 2.18 3.54
N GLY A 190 -6.09 1.56 4.66
CA GLY A 190 -7.24 1.98 5.48
C GLY A 190 -7.24 3.45 5.90
N ARG A 191 -6.09 4.01 6.33
CA ARG A 191 -6.01 5.44 6.71
C ARG A 191 -6.31 6.38 5.54
N LEU A 192 -5.85 6.02 4.34
CA LEU A 192 -6.08 6.79 3.13
C LEU A 192 -7.55 6.68 2.68
N PHE A 193 -8.11 5.48 2.78
CA PHE A 193 -9.53 5.25 2.53
C PHE A 193 -10.41 6.08 3.46
N HIS A 194 -10.16 6.07 4.77
CA HIS A 194 -10.92 6.89 5.72
C HIS A 194 -10.82 8.38 5.42
N ALA A 195 -9.65 8.88 5.02
CA ALA A 195 -9.48 10.28 4.64
C ALA A 195 -10.32 10.66 3.41
N CYS A 196 -10.36 9.80 2.38
CA CYS A 196 -11.21 10.01 1.21
C CYS A 196 -12.70 9.86 1.57
N TRP A 197 -13.04 8.82 2.32
CA TRP A 197 -14.42 8.52 2.72
C TRP A 197 -15.04 9.63 3.54
N ALA A 198 -14.31 10.22 4.50
CA ALA A 198 -14.79 11.35 5.28
C ALA A 198 -15.19 12.56 4.42
N ARG A 199 -14.51 12.77 3.29
CA ARG A 199 -14.81 13.83 2.32
C ARG A 199 -15.97 13.47 1.40
N LEU A 200 -16.08 12.21 1.02
CA LEU A 200 -17.01 11.72 0.00
C LEU A 200 -18.37 11.31 0.56
N LYS A 201 -18.43 10.84 1.81
CA LYS A 201 -19.64 10.34 2.47
C LYS A 201 -20.85 11.29 2.36
N PRO A 202 -20.71 12.62 2.56
CA PRO A 202 -21.86 13.52 2.47
C PRO A 202 -22.40 13.68 1.04
N SER A 203 -21.67 13.25 0.01
CA SER A 203 -22.04 13.43 -1.39
C SER A 203 -23.01 12.31 -1.85
N PRO A 204 -24.07 12.64 -2.60
CA PRO A 204 -24.92 11.63 -3.24
C PRO A 204 -24.16 10.84 -4.31
N LYS A 205 -23.08 11.41 -4.86
CA LYS A 205 -22.13 10.74 -5.76
C LYS A 205 -20.83 10.53 -5.00
N ASN A 206 -20.86 9.66 -4.00
CA ASN A 206 -19.72 9.37 -3.10
C ASN A 206 -18.69 8.40 -3.72
N GLY A 207 -18.91 7.92 -4.94
CA GLY A 207 -17.97 7.06 -5.65
C GLY A 207 -18.10 5.56 -5.37
N LEU A 208 -18.93 5.12 -4.41
CA LEU A 208 -19.05 3.70 -4.06
C LEU A 208 -19.44 2.81 -5.25
N SER A 209 -20.31 3.30 -6.13
CA SER A 209 -20.71 2.61 -7.38
C SER A 209 -19.56 2.39 -8.39
N SER A 210 -18.42 3.05 -8.22
CA SER A 210 -17.25 2.92 -9.09
C SER A 210 -16.24 1.88 -8.60
N LEU A 211 -16.44 1.32 -7.40
CA LEU A 211 -15.55 0.33 -6.82
C LEU A 211 -15.72 -1.03 -7.51
N ARG A 212 -14.59 -1.65 -7.84
CA ARG A 212 -14.51 -2.99 -8.43
C ARG A 212 -14.47 -4.04 -7.32
N PRO A 213 -14.72 -5.33 -7.63
CA PRO A 213 -14.67 -6.40 -6.62
C PRO A 213 -13.35 -6.42 -5.84
N CYS A 214 -12.22 -6.17 -6.51
CA CYS A 214 -10.91 -6.10 -5.85
C CYS A 214 -10.81 -4.93 -4.86
N ASP A 215 -11.40 -3.79 -5.18
CA ASP A 215 -11.36 -2.59 -4.35
C ASP A 215 -12.21 -2.82 -3.08
N ILE A 216 -13.38 -3.45 -3.22
CA ILE A 216 -14.25 -3.88 -2.11
C ILE A 216 -13.56 -4.92 -1.22
N GLY A 217 -12.88 -5.90 -1.84
CA GLY A 217 -12.07 -6.89 -1.11
C GLY A 217 -10.95 -6.22 -0.31
N ASN A 218 -10.26 -5.23 -0.88
CA ASN A 218 -9.23 -4.50 -0.16
C ASN A 218 -9.79 -3.71 1.04
N ILE A 219 -10.99 -3.13 0.93
CA ILE A 219 -11.68 -2.49 2.07
C ILE A 219 -11.90 -3.50 3.21
N CYS A 220 -12.30 -4.73 2.89
CA CYS A 220 -12.49 -5.78 3.90
C CYS A 220 -11.20 -6.15 4.66
N ARG A 221 -10.01 -5.75 4.20
CA ARG A 221 -8.73 -5.97 4.91
C ARG A 221 -8.46 -5.01 6.06
N PHE A 222 -9.27 -3.97 6.22
CA PHE A 222 -9.10 -3.00 7.31
C PHE A 222 -10.42 -2.48 7.87
N ALA A 223 -11.55 -2.78 7.24
CA ALA A 223 -12.85 -2.35 7.73
C ALA A 223 -13.15 -2.96 9.09
N ASP A 224 -13.65 -2.12 9.99
CA ASP A 224 -14.29 -2.50 11.24
C ASP A 224 -15.82 -2.46 11.09
N PRO A 225 -16.58 -3.02 12.05
CA PRO A 225 -18.04 -3.00 11.98
C PRO A 225 -18.65 -1.59 11.85
N PRO A 226 -18.14 -0.54 12.54
CA PRO A 226 -18.58 0.84 12.30
C PRO A 226 -18.44 1.29 10.84
N LEU A 227 -17.26 1.11 10.22
CA LEU A 227 -17.07 1.47 8.81
C LEU A 227 -17.96 0.63 7.90
N ALA A 228 -18.08 -0.66 8.16
CA ALA A 228 -18.87 -1.56 7.34
C ALA A 228 -20.38 -1.20 7.38
N ASN A 229 -20.91 -0.83 8.54
CA ASN A 229 -22.27 -0.30 8.67
C ASN A 229 -22.41 1.05 7.94
N ASP A 230 -21.43 1.95 8.08
CA ASP A 230 -21.47 3.26 7.44
C ASP A 230 -21.49 3.17 5.91
N LEU A 231 -20.71 2.23 5.35
CA LEU A 231 -20.72 1.91 3.93
C LEU A 231 -22.05 1.28 3.50
N ALA A 232 -22.62 0.38 4.31
CA ALA A 232 -23.90 -0.24 4.03
C ALA A 232 -25.05 0.77 4.00
N ASP A 233 -25.09 1.70 4.95
CA ASP A 233 -26.04 2.82 4.99
C ASP A 233 -25.90 3.74 3.75
N SER A 234 -24.69 3.79 3.18
CA SER A 234 -24.36 4.54 1.97
C SER A 234 -24.53 3.74 0.67
N GLY A 235 -25.04 2.51 0.75
CA GLY A 235 -25.36 1.67 -0.40
C GLY A 235 -24.31 0.63 -0.81
N LEU A 236 -23.24 0.44 -0.03
CA LEU A 236 -22.23 -0.62 -0.23
C LEU A 236 -22.24 -1.61 0.94
N ASP A 237 -22.92 -2.73 0.75
CA ASP A 237 -22.90 -3.83 1.73
C ASP A 237 -21.73 -4.78 1.47
N LEU A 238 -20.69 -4.71 2.31
CA LEU A 238 -19.49 -5.56 2.21
C LEU A 238 -19.79 -7.05 2.39
N GLY A 239 -20.93 -7.41 2.99
CA GLY A 239 -21.35 -8.79 3.20
C GLY A 239 -22.08 -9.40 1.99
N LYS A 240 -22.47 -8.58 1.00
CA LYS A 240 -23.10 -9.09 -0.23
C LYS A 240 -22.03 -9.58 -1.21
N PRO A 241 -22.15 -10.81 -1.75
CA PRO A 241 -21.23 -11.30 -2.77
C PRO A 241 -21.39 -10.48 -4.05
N TYR A 242 -20.32 -9.79 -4.47
CA TYR A 242 -20.38 -8.87 -5.62
C TYR A 242 -20.41 -9.59 -6.99
N THR A 243 -20.14 -10.90 -7.03
CA THR A 243 -20.15 -11.73 -8.25
C THR A 243 -20.50 -13.20 -7.96
N GLY A 244 -21.18 -13.48 -6.84
CA GLY A 244 -21.36 -14.84 -6.32
C GLY A 244 -20.16 -15.39 -5.55
N ASP A 245 -19.03 -14.67 -5.53
CA ASP A 245 -17.85 -15.06 -4.75
C ASP A 245 -17.84 -14.38 -3.37
N ALA A 246 -18.64 -14.92 -2.45
CA ALA A 246 -18.62 -14.51 -1.06
C ALA A 246 -17.22 -14.71 -0.42
N SER A 247 -16.38 -15.59 -0.99
CA SER A 247 -15.09 -15.96 -0.40
C SER A 247 -14.12 -14.78 -0.29
N LEU A 248 -14.25 -13.77 -1.17
CA LEU A 248 -13.32 -12.64 -1.18
C LEU A 248 -13.47 -11.76 0.07
N SER A 249 -14.69 -11.42 0.50
CA SER A 249 -14.91 -10.61 1.71
C SER A 249 -14.45 -11.36 2.96
N TRP A 250 -14.79 -12.65 3.05
CA TRP A 250 -14.39 -13.52 4.16
C TRP A 250 -12.88 -13.69 4.26
N SER A 251 -12.21 -13.96 3.14
CA SER A 251 -10.75 -14.12 3.09
C SER A 251 -10.02 -12.83 3.47
N ASN A 252 -10.49 -11.68 2.96
CA ASN A 252 -9.88 -10.39 3.29
C ASN A 252 -10.14 -9.96 4.74
N ALA A 253 -11.31 -10.25 5.31
CA ALA A 253 -11.57 -10.05 6.74
C ALA A 253 -10.72 -10.98 7.61
N ALA A 254 -10.52 -12.23 7.21
CA ALA A 254 -9.63 -13.16 7.90
C ALA A 254 -8.15 -12.71 7.88
N ALA A 255 -7.73 -11.98 6.84
CA ALA A 255 -6.38 -11.43 6.70
C ALA A 255 -6.09 -10.25 7.65
N GLN A 256 -7.08 -9.73 8.38
CA GLN A 256 -6.88 -8.64 9.32
C GLN A 256 -6.04 -9.06 10.52
N LYS A 257 -5.38 -8.08 11.16
CA LYS A 257 -4.66 -8.30 12.43
C LYS A 257 -5.61 -8.73 13.55
N GLU A 258 -6.81 -8.15 13.58
CA GLU A 258 -7.87 -8.43 14.55
C GLU A 258 -9.16 -8.79 13.77
N PRO A 259 -9.26 -10.04 13.28
CA PRO A 259 -10.29 -10.40 12.31
C PRO A 259 -11.68 -10.63 12.92
N GLU A 260 -11.76 -11.02 14.20
CA GLU A 260 -13.01 -11.44 14.84
C GLU A 260 -14.17 -10.42 14.75
N PRO A 261 -13.97 -9.11 14.98
CA PRO A 261 -15.09 -8.15 14.90
C PRO A 261 -15.72 -8.12 13.51
N MET A 262 -14.90 -8.11 12.46
CA MET A 262 -15.39 -8.07 11.08
C MET A 262 -15.94 -9.43 10.64
N LEU A 263 -15.36 -10.54 11.09
CA LEU A 263 -15.90 -11.89 10.85
C LEU A 263 -17.28 -12.09 11.50
N ASN A 264 -17.47 -11.62 12.73
CA ASN A 264 -18.77 -11.60 13.40
C ASN A 264 -19.78 -10.72 12.64
N TRP A 265 -19.34 -9.57 12.14
CA TRP A 265 -20.20 -8.71 11.31
C TRP A 265 -20.64 -9.41 10.02
N LEU A 266 -19.71 -10.09 9.32
CA LEU A 266 -20.02 -10.86 8.11
C LEU A 266 -20.97 -12.02 8.39
N LEU A 267 -20.82 -12.70 9.52
CA LEU A 267 -21.68 -13.82 9.94
C LEU A 267 -23.16 -13.41 10.06
N THR A 268 -23.45 -12.14 10.36
CA THR A 268 -24.83 -11.63 10.39
C THR A 268 -25.48 -11.47 9.01
N ARG A 269 -24.71 -11.59 7.92
CA ARG A 269 -25.12 -11.30 6.55
C ARG A 269 -25.02 -12.49 5.61
N ALA A 270 -24.01 -13.33 5.79
CA ALA A 270 -23.76 -14.49 4.95
C ALA A 270 -23.18 -15.64 5.78
N GLU A 271 -23.30 -16.86 5.26
CA GLU A 271 -22.58 -17.99 5.84
C GLU A 271 -21.10 -17.96 5.44
N PRO A 272 -20.17 -18.40 6.32
CA PRO A 272 -18.77 -18.55 5.96
C PRO A 272 -18.58 -19.63 4.87
N PRO A 273 -17.68 -19.42 3.89
CA PRO A 273 -17.30 -20.44 2.92
C PRO A 273 -16.74 -21.69 3.62
N GLU A 274 -17.08 -22.87 3.10
CA GLU A 274 -16.63 -24.15 3.69
C GLU A 274 -15.11 -24.32 3.67
N ASP A 275 -14.45 -23.72 2.67
CA ASP A 275 -13.00 -23.76 2.46
C ASP A 275 -12.24 -22.60 3.11
N LEU A 276 -12.92 -21.71 3.86
CA LEU A 276 -12.32 -20.53 4.48
C LEU A 276 -11.12 -20.89 5.37
N LEU A 277 -11.17 -22.01 6.10
CA LEU A 277 -10.05 -22.48 6.93
C LEU A 277 -8.85 -22.92 6.08
N ALA A 278 -9.08 -23.52 4.91
CA ALA A 278 -8.02 -23.90 3.98
C ALA A 278 -7.37 -22.66 3.36
N ILE A 279 -8.17 -21.66 2.97
CA ILE A 279 -7.68 -20.36 2.50
C ILE A 279 -6.86 -19.65 3.59
N ALA A 280 -7.37 -19.63 4.83
CA ALA A 280 -6.68 -19.05 5.97
C ALA A 280 -5.35 -19.77 6.26
N ALA A 281 -5.33 -21.10 6.19
CA ALA A 281 -4.14 -21.91 6.39
C ALA A 281 -3.08 -21.70 5.30
N GLN A 282 -3.50 -21.68 4.04
CA GLN A 282 -2.61 -21.45 2.90
C GLN A 282 -1.90 -20.09 2.99
N ASN A 283 -2.64 -19.05 3.36
CA ASN A 283 -2.14 -17.67 3.45
C ASN A 283 -1.65 -17.28 4.85
N ASN A 284 -1.64 -18.23 5.80
CA ASN A 284 -1.23 -18.02 7.19
C ASN A 284 -1.97 -16.88 7.91
N TYR A 285 -3.29 -16.83 7.76
CA TYR A 285 -4.18 -15.96 8.52
C TYR A 285 -4.43 -16.55 9.92
N PHE A 286 -3.35 -16.79 10.66
CA PHE A 286 -3.35 -17.40 12.00
C PHE A 286 -4.32 -16.74 12.98
N PRO A 287 -4.43 -15.40 13.06
CA PRO A 287 -5.37 -14.75 13.97
C PRO A 287 -6.84 -15.13 13.73
N ALA A 288 -7.22 -15.48 12.50
CA ALA A 288 -8.60 -15.85 12.17
C ALA A 288 -8.93 -17.32 12.43
N ALA A 289 -7.92 -18.20 12.48
CA ALA A 289 -8.14 -19.64 12.53
C ALA A 289 -8.96 -20.12 13.73
N PRO A 290 -8.74 -19.64 14.98
CA PRO A 290 -9.58 -20.04 16.12
C PRO A 290 -11.06 -19.72 15.91
N TRP A 291 -11.35 -18.50 15.46
CA TRP A 291 -12.72 -18.06 15.17
C TRP A 291 -13.35 -18.91 14.08
N ILE A 292 -12.65 -19.15 12.96
CA ILE A 292 -13.14 -19.96 11.84
C ILE A 292 -13.47 -21.39 12.33
N MET A 293 -12.61 -22.00 13.13
CA MET A 293 -12.80 -23.37 13.63
C MET A 293 -13.97 -23.50 14.63
N GLU A 294 -14.29 -22.43 15.35
CA GLU A 294 -15.45 -22.38 16.23
C GLU A 294 -16.74 -22.26 15.43
N HIS A 295 -16.76 -21.40 14.41
CA HIS A 295 -17.98 -20.98 13.69
C HIS A 295 -18.27 -21.78 12.41
N THR A 296 -17.31 -22.54 11.88
CA THR A 296 -17.54 -23.46 10.74
C THR A 296 -17.84 -24.87 11.24
N ARG A 297 -18.90 -25.49 10.70
CA ARG A 297 -19.40 -26.81 11.15
C ARG A 297 -18.87 -27.99 10.32
N SER A 298 -18.18 -27.74 9.21
CA SER A 298 -17.75 -28.80 8.28
C SER A 298 -16.55 -29.59 8.82
N TYR A 299 -16.73 -30.90 8.96
CA TYR A 299 -15.63 -31.83 9.23
C TYR A 299 -14.63 -31.83 8.05
N ASP A 300 -15.10 -31.74 6.81
CA ASP A 300 -14.18 -31.71 5.67
C ASP A 300 -13.38 -30.39 5.61
N GLY A 301 -13.92 -29.30 6.16
CA GLY A 301 -13.24 -28.00 6.25
C GLY A 301 -11.96 -28.04 7.08
N TRP A 302 -11.95 -28.76 8.22
CA TRP A 302 -10.74 -28.88 9.04
C TRP A 302 -9.66 -29.71 8.36
N ARG A 303 -10.05 -30.79 7.67
CA ARG A 303 -9.10 -31.69 7.01
C ARG A 303 -8.40 -30.96 5.86
N LYS A 304 -9.16 -30.24 5.03
CA LYS A 304 -8.64 -29.34 4.00
C LYS A 304 -7.72 -28.27 4.59
N GLY A 305 -8.11 -27.68 5.73
CA GLY A 305 -7.29 -26.72 6.48
C GLY A 305 -5.95 -27.30 6.94
N ALA A 306 -5.95 -28.50 7.53
CA ALA A 306 -4.74 -29.17 7.98
C ALA A 306 -3.81 -29.51 6.80
N TYR A 307 -4.36 -30.03 5.69
CA TYR A 307 -3.58 -30.30 4.48
C TYR A 307 -2.97 -29.02 3.89
N ALA A 308 -3.73 -27.92 3.84
CA ALA A 308 -3.23 -26.63 3.39
C ALA A 308 -2.12 -26.08 4.31
N ALA A 309 -2.26 -26.23 5.64
CA ALA A 309 -1.22 -25.84 6.59
C ALA A 309 0.05 -26.70 6.46
N ALA A 310 -0.09 -28.00 6.20
CA ALA A 310 1.03 -28.90 5.95
C ALA A 310 1.79 -28.53 4.67
N ASP A 311 1.08 -28.18 3.59
CA ASP A 311 1.66 -27.79 2.29
C ASP A 311 2.20 -26.34 2.24
N SER A 312 1.78 -25.45 3.17
CA SER A 312 2.16 -24.02 3.14
C SER A 312 3.58 -23.75 3.65
N TYR A 313 4.35 -22.92 2.96
CA TYR A 313 5.67 -22.45 3.39
C TYR A 313 5.67 -21.05 4.03
N ALA A 314 4.48 -20.49 4.31
CA ALA A 314 4.38 -19.22 5.01
C ALA A 314 4.91 -19.34 6.45
N GLY A 315 5.74 -18.38 6.89
CA GLY A 315 6.28 -18.39 8.26
C GLY A 315 5.17 -18.33 9.30
N GLY A 316 5.08 -19.33 10.18
CA GLY A 316 3.94 -19.52 11.11
C GLY A 316 2.98 -20.63 10.71
N ALA A 317 3.18 -21.28 9.56
CA ALA A 317 2.36 -22.42 9.13
C ALA A 317 2.40 -23.60 10.11
N GLU A 318 3.49 -23.79 10.86
CA GLU A 318 3.59 -24.75 11.95
C GLU A 318 2.62 -24.42 13.10
N ARG A 319 2.47 -23.14 13.45
CA ARG A 319 1.52 -22.70 14.48
C ARG A 319 0.09 -22.83 14.02
N MET A 320 -0.16 -22.54 12.74
CA MET A 320 -1.46 -22.80 12.10
C MET A 320 -1.81 -24.29 12.19
N LEU A 321 -0.90 -25.17 11.75
CA LEU A 321 -1.08 -26.62 11.83
C LEU A 321 -1.33 -27.08 13.27
N ALA A 322 -0.52 -26.61 14.23
CA ALA A 322 -0.68 -26.94 15.64
C ALA A 322 -2.05 -26.51 16.19
N THR A 323 -2.56 -25.35 15.79
CA THR A 323 -3.87 -24.83 16.21
C THR A 323 -4.99 -25.69 15.67
N ILE A 324 -4.94 -26.03 14.38
CA ILE A 324 -5.92 -26.90 13.73
C ILE A 324 -5.96 -28.27 14.43
N LEU A 325 -4.79 -28.85 14.70
CA LEU A 325 -4.66 -30.15 15.36
C LEU A 325 -5.03 -30.14 16.85
N ARG A 326 -4.99 -28.98 17.53
CA ARG A 326 -5.43 -28.83 18.92
C ARG A 326 -6.94 -28.62 19.06
N GLY A 327 -7.60 -28.09 18.03
CA GLY A 327 -9.04 -27.83 18.05
C GLY A 327 -9.90 -29.08 17.82
N ARG A 328 -10.88 -29.01 16.91
CA ARG A 328 -11.83 -30.12 16.68
C ARG A 328 -11.17 -31.43 16.26
N PHE A 329 -9.95 -31.39 15.72
CA PHE A 329 -9.15 -32.59 15.42
C PHE A 329 -8.84 -33.45 16.67
N ALA A 330 -8.57 -32.81 17.82
CA ALA A 330 -8.38 -33.53 19.08
C ALA A 330 -9.68 -34.19 19.57
N LYS A 331 -10.84 -33.59 19.28
CA LYS A 331 -12.16 -34.13 19.63
C LYS A 331 -12.63 -35.24 18.69
N ALA A 332 -12.17 -35.20 17.44
CA ALA A 332 -12.56 -36.13 16.38
C ALA A 332 -11.81 -37.48 16.43
N GLN A 333 -10.86 -37.66 17.36
CA GLN A 333 -9.82 -38.71 17.29
C GLN A 333 -9.15 -38.70 15.91
N ALA A 334 -8.06 -37.93 15.82
CA ALA A 334 -7.11 -37.99 14.72
C ALA A 334 -6.95 -39.41 14.17
N ASP A 335 -7.47 -39.67 12.97
CA ASP A 335 -7.18 -40.91 12.28
C ASP A 335 -5.67 -40.94 12.00
N ARG A 336 -5.02 -42.05 12.36
CA ARG A 336 -3.59 -42.28 12.13
C ARG A 336 -3.24 -42.01 10.66
N THR A 337 -4.12 -42.39 9.74
CA THR A 337 -3.96 -42.14 8.30
C THR A 337 -3.86 -40.64 7.98
N VAL A 338 -4.64 -39.79 8.65
CA VAL A 338 -4.57 -38.33 8.43
C VAL A 338 -3.23 -37.77 8.90
N LEU A 339 -2.72 -38.21 10.05
CA LEU A 339 -1.42 -37.76 10.54
C LEU A 339 -0.27 -38.22 9.65
N GLU A 340 -0.34 -39.46 9.13
CA GLU A 340 0.62 -40.00 8.16
C GLU A 340 0.57 -39.23 6.84
N ASP A 341 -0.61 -38.91 6.31
CA ASP A 341 -0.78 -38.09 5.11
C ASP A 341 -0.18 -36.68 5.28
N LEU A 342 -0.46 -36.02 6.41
CA LEU A 342 0.05 -34.67 6.71
C LEU A 342 1.58 -34.68 6.82
N THR A 343 2.15 -35.75 7.38
CA THR A 343 3.60 -35.93 7.46
C THR A 343 4.20 -36.11 6.07
N THR A 344 3.58 -36.94 5.23
CA THR A 344 3.95 -37.13 3.83
C THR A 344 3.93 -35.83 3.05
N ILE A 345 2.85 -35.04 3.16
CA ILE A 345 2.72 -33.74 2.46
C ILE A 345 3.80 -32.76 2.92
N THR A 346 4.07 -32.69 4.23
CA THR A 346 5.10 -31.81 4.79
C THR A 346 6.48 -32.14 4.21
N VAL A 347 6.86 -33.42 4.23
CA VAL A 347 8.18 -33.85 3.73
C VAL A 347 8.26 -33.75 2.20
N ASP A 348 7.21 -34.12 1.48
CA ASP A 348 7.19 -34.05 0.02
C ASP A 348 7.30 -32.61 -0.48
N ARG A 349 6.69 -31.67 0.25
CA ARG A 349 6.80 -30.26 -0.08
C ARG A 349 8.21 -29.74 0.19
N ALA A 350 8.78 -30.04 1.36
CA ALA A 350 10.18 -29.71 1.68
C ALA A 350 11.14 -30.27 0.63
N TYR A 351 10.88 -31.50 0.18
CA TYR A 351 11.67 -32.16 -0.85
C TYR A 351 11.59 -31.47 -2.21
N LYS A 352 10.37 -31.17 -2.69
CA LYS A 352 10.15 -30.51 -3.97
C LYS A 352 10.80 -29.12 -4.02
N ASP A 353 10.62 -28.33 -2.97
CA ASP A 353 11.20 -26.98 -2.92
C ASP A 353 12.71 -27.00 -2.65
N GLY A 354 13.20 -27.95 -1.84
CA GLY A 354 14.64 -28.17 -1.65
C GLY A 354 15.35 -28.57 -2.95
N LYS A 355 14.77 -29.47 -3.76
CA LYS A 355 15.30 -29.81 -5.09
C LYS A 355 15.38 -28.60 -6.03
N ARG A 356 14.38 -27.71 -6.00
CA ARG A 356 14.38 -26.49 -6.80
C ARG A 356 15.52 -25.55 -6.40
N LEU A 357 15.78 -25.43 -5.10
CA LEU A 357 16.83 -24.54 -4.57
C LEU A 357 18.24 -25.10 -4.79
N GLN A 358 18.43 -26.41 -4.76
CA GLN A 358 19.74 -27.01 -5.07
C GLN A 358 20.27 -26.67 -6.47
N VAL A 359 19.38 -26.31 -7.42
CA VAL A 359 19.78 -25.78 -8.75
C VAL A 359 20.57 -24.46 -8.62
N HIS A 360 20.34 -23.69 -7.57
CA HIS A 360 21.03 -22.43 -7.29
C HIS A 360 22.30 -22.61 -6.43
N GLY A 361 22.62 -23.85 -6.04
CA GLY A 361 23.76 -24.21 -5.22
C GLY A 361 23.35 -24.88 -3.90
N PRO A 362 24.18 -25.78 -3.34
CA PRO A 362 23.88 -26.50 -2.11
C PRO A 362 23.88 -25.62 -0.84
N ASP A 363 24.48 -24.43 -0.91
CA ASP A 363 24.61 -23.50 0.22
C ASP A 363 23.52 -22.40 0.25
N ASP A 364 22.40 -22.60 -0.45
CA ASP A 364 21.31 -21.62 -0.44
C ASP A 364 20.71 -21.51 0.97
N PRO A 365 20.76 -20.34 1.63
CA PRO A 365 20.28 -20.18 3.02
C PRO A 365 18.80 -20.52 3.18
N ARG A 366 18.01 -20.47 2.10
CA ARG A 366 16.59 -20.84 2.11
C ARG A 366 16.37 -22.34 2.33
N LEU A 367 17.36 -23.20 2.04
CA LEU A 367 17.27 -24.63 2.34
C LEU A 367 17.16 -24.90 3.85
N ALA A 368 17.91 -24.15 4.67
CA ALA A 368 17.85 -24.28 6.12
C ALA A 368 16.50 -23.80 6.68
N GLU A 369 15.92 -22.73 6.11
CA GLU A 369 14.57 -22.26 6.46
C GLU A 369 13.50 -23.30 6.11
N ILE A 370 13.66 -23.94 4.94
CA ILE A 370 12.75 -24.99 4.48
C ILE A 370 12.76 -26.20 5.41
N GLU A 371 13.98 -26.63 5.79
CA GLU A 371 14.20 -27.74 6.71
C GLU A 371 13.65 -27.40 8.11
N GLU A 372 13.94 -26.22 8.66
CA GLU A 372 13.45 -25.79 9.96
C GLU A 372 11.92 -25.85 10.04
N LEU A 373 11.22 -25.27 9.06
CA LEU A 373 9.76 -25.27 9.05
C LEU A 373 9.19 -26.69 8.97
N ALA A 374 9.79 -27.55 8.13
CA ALA A 374 9.39 -28.94 8.01
C ALA A 374 9.60 -29.71 9.32
N VAL A 375 10.74 -29.51 9.99
CA VAL A 375 11.04 -30.07 11.31
C VAL A 375 10.00 -29.65 12.35
N GLN A 376 9.65 -28.36 12.40
CA GLN A 376 8.67 -27.85 13.35
C GLN A 376 7.28 -28.47 13.13
N LYS A 377 6.85 -28.60 11.88
CA LYS A 377 5.58 -29.26 11.54
C LYS A 377 5.58 -30.75 11.89
N VAL A 378 6.67 -31.48 11.58
CA VAL A 378 6.81 -32.90 11.93
C VAL A 378 6.75 -33.08 13.45
N LYS A 379 7.40 -32.22 14.23
CA LYS A 379 7.30 -32.24 15.70
C LYS A 379 5.86 -32.08 16.17
N VAL A 380 5.14 -31.09 15.64
CA VAL A 380 3.71 -30.87 15.93
C VAL A 380 2.85 -32.11 15.63
N LEU A 381 3.14 -32.82 14.53
CA LEU A 381 2.43 -34.04 14.17
C LEU A 381 2.76 -35.21 15.12
N ARG A 382 4.04 -35.36 15.50
CA ARG A 382 4.49 -36.43 16.42
C ARG A 382 4.04 -36.22 17.87
N GLU A 383 3.79 -34.98 18.29
CA GLU A 383 3.09 -34.69 19.56
C GLU A 383 1.68 -35.31 19.61
N LYS A 384 1.07 -35.62 18.45
CA LYS A 384 -0.26 -36.23 18.36
C LYS A 384 -0.22 -37.75 18.23
N SER A 385 0.85 -38.31 17.68
CA SER A 385 1.07 -39.75 17.61
C SER A 385 2.56 -40.05 17.49
N THR A 386 3.08 -40.90 18.37
CA THR A 386 4.48 -41.34 18.35
C THR A 386 4.75 -42.37 17.26
N ASP A 387 3.71 -43.07 16.80
CA ASP A 387 3.80 -44.29 15.98
C ASP A 387 3.33 -44.02 14.54
N LEU A 388 3.81 -42.92 13.93
CA LEU A 388 3.51 -42.60 12.54
C LEU A 388 4.36 -43.47 11.61
N ALA A 389 3.72 -44.37 10.84
CA ALA A 389 4.44 -45.22 9.90
C ALA A 389 4.60 -44.50 8.56
N VAL A 390 5.70 -43.77 8.40
CA VAL A 390 6.01 -43.02 7.18
C VAL A 390 7.21 -43.61 6.45
N VAL A 391 6.93 -44.64 5.65
CA VAL A 391 7.93 -45.36 4.86
C VAL A 391 8.48 -44.46 3.73
N GLY A 392 9.80 -44.36 3.63
CA GLY A 392 10.48 -43.68 2.51
C GLY A 392 10.66 -42.16 2.66
N LEU A 393 10.08 -41.53 3.68
CA LEU A 393 10.25 -40.07 3.91
C LEU A 393 11.67 -39.71 4.38
N LYS A 394 12.31 -40.57 5.17
CA LYS A 394 13.71 -40.41 5.57
C LYS A 394 14.66 -40.39 4.37
N ILE A 395 14.41 -41.25 3.38
CA ILE A 395 15.22 -41.31 2.15
C ILE A 395 15.13 -39.97 1.42
N LYS A 396 13.94 -39.39 1.29
CA LYS A 396 13.75 -38.05 0.68
C LYS A 396 14.50 -36.95 1.45
N ALA A 397 14.45 -36.96 2.78
CA ALA A 397 15.17 -35.98 3.59
C ALA A 397 16.70 -36.13 3.45
N ALA A 398 17.20 -37.36 3.48
CA ALA A 398 18.62 -37.68 3.32
C ALA A 398 19.16 -37.30 1.92
N GLU A 399 18.38 -37.51 0.85
CA GLU A 399 18.74 -37.10 -0.51
C GLU A 399 19.03 -35.60 -0.64
N LEU A 400 18.46 -34.76 0.23
CA LEU A 400 18.67 -33.32 0.23
C LEU A 400 19.63 -32.83 1.32
N GLY A 401 20.22 -33.73 2.10
CA GLY A 401 21.06 -33.38 3.25
C GLY A 401 20.28 -32.74 4.41
N MET A 402 18.95 -32.94 4.48
CA MET A 402 18.09 -32.41 5.54
C MET A 402 18.15 -33.28 6.80
N HIS A 403 19.32 -33.34 7.44
CA HIS A 403 19.60 -34.20 8.59
C HIS A 403 18.69 -33.95 9.80
N ARG A 404 18.25 -32.69 10.02
CA ARG A 404 17.37 -32.34 11.13
C ARG A 404 15.95 -32.84 10.87
N LEU A 405 15.50 -32.78 9.62
CA LEU A 405 14.21 -33.34 9.21
C LEU A 405 14.21 -34.87 9.33
N GLU A 406 15.29 -35.52 8.88
CA GLU A 406 15.49 -36.96 9.05
C GLU A 406 15.41 -37.37 10.52
N ALA A 407 16.12 -36.66 11.40
CA ALA A 407 16.07 -36.91 12.84
C ALA A 407 14.68 -36.66 13.45
N ALA A 408 13.96 -35.62 12.98
CA ALA A 408 12.62 -35.29 13.48
C ALA A 408 11.58 -36.37 13.15
N LEU A 409 11.75 -37.09 12.04
CA LEU A 409 10.88 -38.21 11.66
C LEU A 409 10.99 -39.39 12.64
N GLY A 410 12.09 -39.50 13.41
CA GLY A 410 12.37 -40.58 14.38
C GLY A 410 12.46 -41.95 13.74
N ASP A 411 12.66 -43.01 14.52
CA ASP A 411 12.96 -44.37 14.02
C ASP A 411 11.87 -45.02 13.17
#